data_AF-A0A3D9HGR2-F1
#
_entry.id   AF-A0A3D9HGR2-F1
#
_cell.length_a   1.000
_cell.length_b   1.000
_cell.length_c   1.000
_cell.angle_alpha   90.00
_cell.angle_beta   90.00
_cell.angle_gamma   90.00
#
_symmetry.space_group_name_H-M   'P 1'
#
loop_
_entity.id
_entity.type
_entity.pdbx_description
1 polymer ?
#
loop_
_entity_poly.entity_id
_entity_poly.type
_entity_poly.pdbx_seq_one_letter_code
_entity_poly.pdbx_strand_id
1 'polypeptide(L)'
;MLYKTVSSPAFLILISFGVLFGAVSVLDEQLDFLLSNYHMNFMPHEISLENEIVILIATFGVMLEHRYWIIEKIHGSAIPEKERQLDSGIQRDGVALILVAVMLELTASTFSGINFWINDASLLKYVEILVLLIFNAIAVLLIFRFLLRMTGFR
;
A
#
# COMPACT_ATOMS: atom_id res chain seq x y z
N MET A 1 -6.31 0.08 -27.77
CA MET A 1 -6.01 -1.24 -27.17
C MET A 1 -5.45 -1.10 -25.76
N LEU A 2 -4.43 -0.26 -25.54
CA LEU A 2 -3.76 -0.10 -24.23
C LEU A 2 -4.72 0.26 -23.07
N TYR A 3 -5.62 1.24 -23.26
CA TYR A 3 -6.63 1.61 -22.24
C TYR A 3 -7.54 0.43 -21.83
N LYS A 4 -7.98 -0.39 -22.80
CA LYS A 4 -8.83 -1.56 -22.51
C LYS A 4 -8.09 -2.66 -21.74
N THR A 5 -6.79 -2.81 -21.98
CA THR A 5 -5.96 -3.77 -21.26
C THR A 5 -5.74 -3.33 -19.82
N VAL A 6 -5.38 -2.06 -19.61
CA VAL A 6 -5.14 -1.48 -18.27
C VAL A 6 -6.41 -1.41 -17.43
N SER A 7 -7.57 -1.19 -18.05
CA SER A 7 -8.86 -1.19 -17.36
C SER A 7 -9.43 -2.59 -17.11
N SER A 8 -8.80 -3.64 -17.66
CA SER A 8 -9.32 -5.00 -17.58
C SER A 8 -9.23 -5.55 -16.15
N PRO A 9 -10.27 -6.27 -15.67
CA PRO A 9 -10.24 -6.88 -14.35
C PRO A 9 -9.04 -7.81 -14.12
N ALA A 10 -8.66 -8.58 -15.14
CA ALA A 10 -7.53 -9.50 -15.08
C ALA A 10 -6.19 -8.78 -14.85
N PHE A 11 -5.97 -7.66 -15.54
CA PHE A 11 -4.74 -6.87 -15.37
C PHE A 11 -4.68 -6.24 -13.97
N LEU A 12 -5.80 -5.70 -13.50
CA LEU A 12 -5.87 -5.13 -12.16
C LEU A 12 -5.61 -6.17 -11.08
N ILE A 13 -6.22 -7.35 -11.19
CA ILE A 13 -5.97 -8.48 -10.28
C ILE A 13 -4.50 -8.87 -10.28
N LEU A 14 -3.88 -9.00 -11.46
CA LEU A 14 -2.47 -9.38 -11.60
C LEU A 14 -1.55 -8.37 -10.89
N ILE A 15 -1.73 -7.07 -11.15
CA ILE A 15 -0.95 -6.03 -10.48
C ILE A 15 -1.20 -6.03 -8.98
N SER A 16 -2.46 -6.15 -8.54
CA SER A 16 -2.80 -6.21 -7.12
C SER A 16 -2.13 -7.36 -6.39
N PHE A 17 -2.00 -8.53 -7.02
CA PHE A 17 -1.21 -9.63 -6.43
C PHE A 17 0.26 -9.25 -6.30
N GLY A 18 0.86 -8.62 -7.32
CA GLY A 18 2.25 -8.15 -7.24
C GLY A 18 2.47 -7.17 -6.08
N VAL A 19 1.58 -6.19 -5.91
CA VAL A 19 1.64 -5.21 -4.82
C VAL A 19 1.38 -5.89 -3.47
N LEU A 20 0.43 -6.83 -3.40
CA LEU A 20 0.13 -7.59 -2.19
C LEU A 20 1.34 -8.42 -1.73
N PHE A 21 2.00 -9.13 -2.63
CA PHE A 21 3.21 -9.90 -2.31
C PHE A 21 4.31 -9.00 -1.77
N GLY A 22 4.58 -7.86 -2.42
CA GLY A 22 5.56 -6.89 -1.93
C GLY A 22 5.21 -6.37 -0.53
N ALA A 23 3.94 -6.01 -0.29
CA ALA A 23 3.50 -5.49 1.01
C ALA A 23 3.59 -6.54 2.12
N VAL A 24 3.21 -7.79 1.81
CA VAL A 24 3.32 -8.93 2.74
C VAL A 24 4.78 -9.26 3.05
N SER A 25 5.69 -9.21 2.07
CA SER A 25 7.12 -9.44 2.32
C SER A 25 7.71 -8.42 3.30
N VAL A 26 7.39 -7.13 3.14
CA VAL A 26 7.84 -6.11 4.10
C VAL A 26 7.20 -6.31 5.48
N LEU A 27 5.93 -6.73 5.52
CA LEU A 27 5.25 -7.04 6.77
C LEU A 27 5.91 -8.21 7.51
N ASP A 28 6.35 -9.24 6.77
CA ASP A 28 7.09 -10.38 7.30
C ASP A 28 8.44 -9.95 7.88
N GLU A 29 9.19 -9.11 7.16
CA GLU A 29 10.47 -8.55 7.64
C GLU A 29 10.29 -7.69 8.91
N GLN A 30 9.23 -6.88 8.96
CA GLN A 30 8.92 -6.07 10.14
C GLN A 30 8.52 -6.95 11.34
N LEU A 31 7.78 -8.04 11.11
CA LEU A 31 7.45 -9.02 12.16
C LEU A 31 8.70 -9.75 12.65
N ASP A 32 9.53 -10.24 11.74
CA ASP A 32 10.79 -10.90 12.06
C ASP A 32 11.72 -9.99 12.84
N PHE A 33 11.78 -8.71 12.48
CA PHE A 33 12.52 -7.71 13.25
C PHE A 33 11.99 -7.61 14.68
N LEU A 34 10.68 -7.42 14.85
CA LEU A 34 10.07 -7.24 16.17
C LEU A 34 10.22 -8.48 17.04
N LEU A 35 10.05 -9.68 16.47
CA LEU A 35 10.14 -10.96 17.20
C LEU A 35 11.59 -11.32 17.55
N SER A 36 12.53 -11.12 16.62
CA SER A 36 13.93 -11.52 16.81
C SER A 36 14.70 -10.54 17.69
N ASN A 37 14.33 -9.26 17.70
CA ASN A 37 15.08 -8.23 18.41
C ASN A 37 14.44 -7.81 19.73
N TYR A 38 13.23 -8.25 20.10
CA TYR A 38 12.51 -7.85 21.33
C TYR A 38 13.33 -7.85 22.65
N HIS A 39 14.46 -8.57 22.70
CA HIS A 39 15.37 -8.67 23.85
C HIS A 39 16.78 -8.10 23.64
N MET A 40 17.09 -7.54 22.47
CA MET A 40 18.43 -7.04 22.14
C MET A 40 18.57 -5.54 22.39
N ASN A 41 19.62 -5.17 23.14
CA ASN A 41 20.01 -3.78 23.43
C ASN A 41 20.78 -3.10 22.29
N PHE A 42 21.00 -3.80 21.17
CA PHE A 42 21.73 -3.31 20.00
C PHE A 42 20.99 -3.75 18.73
N MET A 43 20.99 -2.91 17.70
CA MET A 43 20.23 -3.13 16.47
C MET A 43 21.15 -3.50 15.29
N PRO A 44 20.84 -4.57 14.54
CA PRO A 44 21.37 -4.77 13.20
C PRO A 44 20.63 -3.85 12.21
N HIS A 45 21.27 -3.61 11.05
CA HIS A 45 20.95 -2.59 10.05
C HIS A 45 19.46 -2.34 9.72
N GLU A 46 19.18 -1.09 9.33
CA GLU A 46 17.89 -0.59 8.82
C GLU A 46 17.24 -1.54 7.81
N ILE A 47 15.92 -1.73 7.97
CA ILE A 47 15.06 -2.41 6.99
C ILE A 47 15.03 -1.54 5.73
N SER A 48 15.86 -1.88 4.73
CA SER A 48 16.08 -1.05 3.54
C SER A 48 14.89 -1.03 2.55
N LEU A 49 13.85 -1.85 2.78
CA LEU A 49 12.75 -2.07 1.83
C LEU A 49 11.53 -1.17 2.06
N GLU A 50 11.51 -0.34 3.10
CA GLU A 50 10.34 0.47 3.48
C GLU A 50 10.01 1.56 2.44
N ASN A 51 11.01 2.25 1.90
CA ASN A 51 10.77 3.31 0.91
C ASN A 51 10.24 2.77 -0.43
N GLU A 52 10.72 1.59 -0.86
CA GLU A 52 10.30 0.99 -2.12
C GLU A 52 8.84 0.55 -2.09
N ILE A 53 8.38 -0.01 -0.97
CA ILE A 53 6.99 -0.45 -0.83
C ILE A 53 6.03 0.73 -0.71
N VAL A 54 6.44 1.82 -0.05
CA VAL A 54 5.63 3.06 0.03
C VAL A 54 5.35 3.61 -1.36
N ILE A 55 6.37 3.70 -2.21
CA ILE A 55 6.23 4.15 -3.59
C ILE A 55 5.32 3.20 -4.38
N LEU A 56 5.48 1.89 -4.20
CA LEU A 56 4.66 0.90 -4.88
C LEU A 56 3.17 1.00 -4.51
N ILE A 57 2.86 1.12 -3.20
CA ILE A 57 1.49 1.29 -2.69
C ILE A 57 0.91 2.61 -3.19
N ALA A 58 1.66 3.71 -3.12
CA ALA A 58 1.22 5.01 -3.61
C ALA A 58 0.91 5.00 -5.11
N THR A 59 1.83 4.44 -5.92
CA THR A 59 1.69 4.33 -7.38
C THR A 59 0.47 3.50 -7.74
N PHE A 60 0.27 2.37 -7.06
CA PHE A 60 -0.91 1.54 -7.25
C PHE A 60 -2.19 2.28 -6.86
N GLY A 61 -2.18 3.02 -5.74
CA GLY A 61 -3.29 3.86 -5.32
C GLY A 61 -3.67 4.93 -6.35
N VAL A 62 -2.68 5.62 -6.92
CA VAL A 62 -2.89 6.59 -8.01
C VAL A 62 -3.48 5.92 -9.25
N MET A 63 -2.99 4.73 -9.61
CA MET A 63 -3.54 3.97 -10.75
C MET A 63 -5.02 3.63 -10.54
N LEU A 64 -5.41 3.20 -9.33
CA LEU A 64 -6.81 2.91 -9.02
C LEU A 64 -7.67 4.17 -9.02
N GLU A 65 -7.16 5.27 -8.49
CA GLU A 65 -7.87 6.56 -8.45
C GLU A 65 -8.12 7.11 -9.86
N HIS A 66 -7.12 7.06 -10.73
CA HIS A 66 -7.22 7.54 -12.11
C HIS A 66 -7.95 6.58 -13.06
N ARG A 67 -8.42 5.43 -12.58
CA ARG A 67 -9.14 4.44 -13.41
C ARG A 67 -10.43 5.01 -14.01
N TYR A 68 -11.14 5.88 -13.28
CA TYR A 68 -12.36 6.53 -13.75
C TYR A 68 -12.13 7.28 -15.06
N TRP A 69 -11.03 8.02 -15.16
CA TRP A 69 -10.65 8.75 -16.36
C TRP A 69 -10.41 7.82 -17.57
N ILE A 70 -9.83 6.63 -17.33
CA ILE A 70 -9.64 5.61 -18.36
C ILE A 70 -10.98 5.06 -18.85
N ILE A 71 -11.94 4.84 -17.94
CA ILE A 71 -13.28 4.36 -18.28
C ILE A 71 -14.05 5.40 -19.08
N GLU A 72 -14.01 6.68 -18.68
CA GLU A 72 -14.59 7.79 -19.45
C GLU A 72 -14.03 7.85 -20.87
N LYS A 73 -12.73 7.58 -21.05
CA LYS A 73 -12.12 7.50 -22.39
C LYS A 73 -12.59 6.30 -23.22
N ILE A 74 -12.98 5.20 -22.59
CA ILE A 74 -13.45 3.98 -23.29
C ILE A 74 -14.93 4.07 -23.64
N HIS A 75 -15.77 4.55 -22.71
CA HIS A 75 -17.23 4.53 -22.82
C HIS A 75 -17.85 5.90 -23.17
N GLY A 76 -17.08 6.98 -23.11
CA GLY A 76 -17.59 8.34 -23.30
C GLY A 76 -18.63 8.70 -22.24
N SER A 77 -19.71 9.36 -22.65
CA SER A 77 -20.82 9.79 -21.78
C SER A 77 -21.80 8.67 -21.40
N ALA A 78 -21.62 7.44 -21.92
CA ALA A 78 -22.54 6.31 -21.75
C ALA A 78 -21.97 5.21 -20.83
N ILE A 79 -21.40 5.59 -19.68
CA ILE A 79 -20.88 4.61 -18.70
C ILE A 79 -22.07 3.87 -18.06
N PRO A 80 -22.10 2.53 -18.13
CA PRO A 80 -23.12 1.73 -17.44
C PRO A 80 -23.07 1.97 -15.92
N GLU A 81 -24.23 2.07 -15.26
CA GLU A 81 -24.32 2.34 -13.82
C GLU A 81 -23.57 1.29 -12.97
N LYS A 82 -23.58 0.02 -13.38
CA LYS A 82 -22.81 -1.06 -12.74
C LYS A 82 -21.30 -0.80 -12.76
N GLU A 83 -20.78 -0.24 -13.86
CA GLU A 83 -19.36 0.11 -13.99
C GLU A 83 -19.02 1.37 -13.19
N ARG A 84 -19.92 2.37 -13.18
CA ARG A 84 -19.77 3.58 -12.37
C ARG A 84 -19.71 3.27 -10.87
N GLN A 85 -20.58 2.39 -10.37
CA GLN A 85 -20.59 1.99 -8.96
C GLN A 85 -19.32 1.24 -8.58
N LEU A 86 -18.91 0.27 -9.39
CA LEU A 86 -17.65 -0.46 -9.21
C LEU A 86 -16.47 0.52 -9.15
N ASP A 87 -16.40 1.44 -10.11
CA ASP A 87 -15.28 2.35 -10.22
C ASP A 87 -15.22 3.38 -9.08
N SER A 88 -16.38 3.87 -8.61
CA SER A 88 -16.44 4.71 -7.41
C SER A 88 -15.86 4.02 -6.17
N GLY A 89 -16.04 2.70 -6.06
CA GLY A 89 -15.44 1.91 -5.00
C GLY A 89 -13.93 1.76 -5.19
N ILE A 90 -13.50 1.50 -6.41
CA ILE A 90 -12.08 1.36 -6.76
C ILE A 90 -11.32 2.66 -6.50
N GLN A 91 -11.91 3.80 -6.86
CA GLN A 91 -11.34 5.12 -6.60
C GLN A 91 -11.15 5.35 -5.10
N ARG A 92 -12.16 5.00 -4.28
CA ARG A 92 -12.06 5.08 -2.80
C ARG A 92 -10.95 4.19 -2.25
N ASP A 93 -10.79 2.98 -2.78
CA ASP A 93 -9.69 2.09 -2.39
C ASP A 93 -8.34 2.71 -2.79
N GLY A 94 -8.24 3.31 -3.98
CA GLY A 94 -7.06 4.03 -4.45
C GLY A 94 -6.67 5.18 -3.54
N VAL A 95 -7.60 6.06 -3.21
CA VAL A 95 -7.38 7.19 -2.28
C VAL A 95 -6.95 6.68 -0.90
N ALA A 96 -7.57 5.63 -0.38
CA ALA A 96 -7.19 5.05 0.91
C ALA A 96 -5.74 4.52 0.90
N LEU A 97 -5.32 3.86 -0.18
CA LEU A 97 -3.94 3.40 -0.33
C LEU A 97 -2.93 4.54 -0.43
N ILE A 98 -3.26 5.63 -1.15
CA ILE A 98 -2.43 6.84 -1.20
C ILE A 98 -2.25 7.42 0.21
N LEU A 99 -3.34 7.55 0.98
CA LEU A 99 -3.28 8.08 2.34
C LEU A 99 -2.42 7.19 3.25
N VAL A 100 -2.54 5.86 3.15
CA VAL A 100 -1.70 4.94 3.93
C VAL A 100 -0.22 5.08 3.55
N ALA A 101 0.11 5.18 2.26
CA ALA A 101 1.48 5.40 1.81
C ALA A 101 2.06 6.73 2.34
N VAL A 102 1.27 7.81 2.31
CA VAL A 102 1.66 9.10 2.91
C VAL A 102 1.91 8.95 4.42
N MET A 103 1.06 8.20 5.13
CA MET A 103 1.25 7.98 6.58
C MET A 103 2.50 7.16 6.89
N LEU A 104 2.82 6.15 6.06
CA LEU A 104 4.06 5.38 6.17
C LEU A 104 5.29 6.30 6.01
N GLU A 105 5.31 7.10 4.96
CA GLU A 105 6.42 8.03 4.68
C GLU A 105 6.60 9.08 5.78
N LEU A 106 5.49 9.68 6.24
CA LEU A 106 5.50 10.66 7.33
C LEU A 106 6.01 10.03 8.62
N THR A 107 5.62 8.80 8.92
CA THR A 107 6.06 8.08 10.12
C THR A 107 7.57 7.84 10.04
N ALA A 108 8.05 7.23 8.96
CA ALA A 108 9.47 6.98 8.74
C ALA A 108 10.31 8.27 8.84
N SER A 109 9.88 9.34 8.14
CA SER A 109 10.54 10.65 8.20
C SER A 109 10.56 11.25 9.60
N THR A 110 9.46 11.11 10.36
CA THR A 110 9.36 11.64 11.73
C THR A 110 10.31 10.92 12.67
N PHE A 111 10.34 9.59 12.63
CA PHE A 111 11.23 8.80 13.48
C PHE A 111 12.70 8.97 13.09
N SER A 112 13.03 9.06 11.79
CA SER A 112 14.36 9.44 11.33
C SER A 112 14.81 10.79 11.91
N GLY A 113 13.92 11.79 11.87
CA GLY A 113 14.16 13.08 12.50
C GLY A 113 14.39 12.98 14.00
N ILE A 114 13.55 12.25 14.73
CA ILE A 114 13.68 12.07 16.19
C ILE A 114 14.98 11.34 16.56
N ASN A 115 15.33 10.27 15.84
CA ASN A 115 16.55 9.49 16.09
C ASN A 115 17.82 10.32 15.92
N PHE A 116 17.84 11.25 14.95
CA PHE A 116 18.93 12.22 14.78
C PHE A 116 19.18 13.08 16.03
N TRP A 117 18.12 13.46 16.76
CA TRP A 117 18.23 14.30 17.96
C TRP A 117 18.47 13.53 19.25
N ILE A 118 18.00 12.27 19.35
CA ILE A 118 17.97 11.49 20.61
C ILE A 118 19.09 10.44 20.70
N ASN A 119 19.96 10.34 19.69
CA ASN A 119 21.18 9.50 19.72
C ASN A 119 20.86 7.99 19.84
N ASP A 120 20.15 7.46 18.85
CA ASP A 120 19.88 6.02 18.64
C ASP A 120 19.40 5.24 19.87
N ALA A 121 18.32 5.74 20.51
CA ALA A 121 17.64 4.96 21.54
C ALA A 121 16.90 3.77 20.90
N SER A 122 17.34 2.55 21.22
CA SER A 122 16.78 1.29 20.71
C SER A 122 15.24 1.20 20.83
N LEU A 123 14.67 1.73 21.92
CA LEU A 123 13.23 1.72 22.16
C LEU A 123 12.42 2.52 21.13
N LEU A 124 12.96 3.65 20.62
CA LEU A 124 12.27 4.47 19.62
C LEU A 124 12.12 3.72 18.29
N LYS A 125 13.13 2.94 17.90
CA LYS A 125 13.10 2.17 16.66
C LYS A 125 12.16 0.96 16.72
N TYR A 126 11.94 0.36 17.89
CA TYR A 126 10.84 -0.62 18.06
C TYR A 126 9.46 0.02 17.86
N VAL A 127 9.26 1.22 18.42
CA VAL A 127 7.99 1.93 18.25
C VAL A 127 7.78 2.33 16.80
N GLU A 128 8.83 2.81 16.13
CA GLU A 128 8.82 3.10 14.69
C GLU A 128 8.33 1.89 13.89
N ILE A 129 9.00 0.75 14.02
CA ILE A 129 8.69 -0.45 13.26
C ILE A 129 7.31 -1.01 13.62
N LEU A 130 6.87 -0.91 14.88
CA LEU A 130 5.51 -1.28 15.28
C LEU A 130 4.45 -0.42 14.59
N VAL A 131 4.66 0.89 14.50
CA VAL A 131 3.73 1.81 13.83
C VAL A 131 3.72 1.55 12.32
N LEU A 132 4.89 1.36 11.71
CA LEU A 132 5.01 1.03 10.29
C LEU A 132 4.34 -0.31 9.96
N LEU A 133 4.50 -1.32 10.82
CA LEU A 133 3.82 -2.61 10.70
C LEU A 133 2.30 -2.44 10.68
N ILE A 134 1.73 -1.61 11.56
CA ILE A 134 0.28 -1.35 11.61
C ILE A 134 -0.19 -0.74 10.30
N PHE A 135 0.49 0.27 9.77
CA PHE A 135 0.10 0.90 8.51
C PHE A 135 0.25 -0.05 7.33
N ASN A 136 1.32 -0.85 7.28
CA ASN A 136 1.50 -1.83 6.23
C ASN A 136 0.43 -2.94 6.28
N ALA A 137 0.06 -3.40 7.49
CA ALA A 137 -1.06 -4.33 7.68
C ALA A 137 -2.39 -3.74 7.18
N ILE A 138 -2.64 -2.44 7.42
CA ILE A 138 -3.80 -1.75 6.86
C ILE A 138 -3.74 -1.72 5.33
N ALA A 139 -2.58 -1.44 4.73
CA ALA A 139 -2.41 -1.47 3.27
C ALA A 139 -2.71 -2.86 2.69
N VAL A 140 -2.17 -3.92 3.29
CA VAL A 140 -2.44 -5.33 2.91
C VAL A 140 -3.93 -5.64 2.97
N LEU A 141 -4.62 -5.24 4.05
CA LEU A 141 -6.06 -5.44 4.19
C LEU A 141 -6.87 -4.69 3.13
N LEU A 142 -6.46 -3.46 2.76
CA LEU A 142 -7.10 -2.69 1.70
C LEU A 142 -6.91 -3.34 0.33
N ILE A 143 -5.70 -3.80 0.01
CA ILE A 143 -5.40 -4.51 -1.25
C ILE A 143 -6.19 -5.83 -1.31
N PHE A 144 -6.25 -6.57 -0.20
CA PHE A 144 -7.04 -7.80 -0.12
C PHE A 144 -8.54 -7.52 -0.30
N ARG A 145 -9.08 -6.47 0.33
CA ARG A 145 -10.47 -6.04 0.13
C ARG A 145 -10.75 -5.69 -1.34
N PHE A 146 -9.83 -4.98 -1.99
CA PHE A 146 -9.91 -4.67 -3.42
C PHE A 146 -9.97 -5.94 -4.26
N LEU A 147 -9.05 -6.89 -4.03
CA LEU A 147 -9.04 -8.19 -4.72
C LEU A 147 -10.36 -8.95 -4.55
N LEU A 148 -10.89 -9.05 -3.33
CA LEU A 148 -12.18 -9.68 -3.06
C LEU A 148 -13.32 -9.01 -3.85
N ARG A 149 -13.33 -7.68 -3.95
CA ARG A 149 -14.33 -6.95 -4.74
C ARG A 149 -14.21 -7.26 -6.23
N MET A 150 -12.99 -7.37 -6.74
CA MET A 150 -12.73 -7.70 -8.15
C MET A 150 -13.11 -9.14 -8.49
N THR A 151 -12.98 -10.08 -7.56
CA THR A 151 -13.36 -11.50 -7.76
C THR A 151 -14.83 -11.80 -7.44
N GLY A 152 -15.47 -11.01 -6.58
CA GLY A 152 -16.86 -11.18 -6.15
C GLY A 152 -17.90 -10.63 -7.13
N PHE A 153 -17.47 -10.00 -8.22
CA PHE A 153 -18.33 -9.60 -9.34
C PHE A 153 -18.69 -10.83 -10.19
N ARG A 154 -19.76 -11.53 -9.79
CA ARG A 154 -20.66 -12.25 -10.70
C ARG A 154 -21.97 -11.47 -10.76
#